data_AF-A0A497L1M9-F1
#
_entry.id   AF-A0A497L1M9-F1
#
_cell.length_a   1.000
_cell.length_b   1.000
_cell.length_c   1.000
_cell.angle_alpha   90.00
_cell.angle_beta   90.00
_cell.angle_gamma   90.00
#
_symmetry.space_group_name_H-M   'P 1'
#
loop_
_entity.id
_entity.type
_entity.pdbx_description
1 polymer ?
#
loop_
_entity_poly.entity_id
_entity_poly.type
_entity_poly.pdbx_seq_one_letter_code
_entity_poly.pdbx_strand_id
1 'polypeptide(L)'
;MALSAVVNEAACMGCGLCSDLCPFNAIRMEARAPRISAEKCKSCGLCVSSCPRSAMDLSSCSRSTLAKAVWRASLSTRRPRCLVLACDYCGREEVAGEVKAAGLGNVRFTRVPCAARVDPAQVLEALFSGLDLVIVLMCEPGACAYEDAVLHADARLRLLATCLGELGLGDRFHILRCNPRRAVEVARTVIELAGGPERH
;
A
#
# COMPACT_ATOMS: atom_id res chain seq x y z
N MET A 1 18.98 11.56 7.76
CA MET A 1 19.07 10.08 7.59
C MET A 1 18.60 9.75 6.19
N ALA A 2 19.34 8.92 5.45
CA ALA A 2 18.91 8.45 4.15
C ALA A 2 17.63 7.60 4.30
N LEU A 3 16.64 7.81 3.43
CA LEU A 3 15.41 7.04 3.41
C LEU A 3 15.71 5.71 2.71
N SER A 4 15.88 4.63 3.48
CA SER A 4 16.21 3.30 2.97
C SER A 4 15.39 2.21 3.65
N ALA A 5 15.41 1.01 3.04
CA ALA A 5 15.01 -0.18 3.74
C ALA A 5 15.96 -0.50 4.90
N VAL A 6 15.42 -1.16 5.92
CA VAL A 6 16.13 -1.65 7.11
C VAL A 6 15.79 -3.11 7.35
N VAL A 7 16.69 -3.84 8.00
CA VAL A 7 16.51 -5.26 8.33
C VAL A 7 16.66 -5.50 9.84
N ASN A 8 15.78 -6.32 10.39
CA ASN A 8 15.95 -6.94 11.70
C ASN A 8 16.70 -8.27 11.52
N GLU A 9 18.00 -8.27 11.82
CA GLU A 9 18.87 -9.44 11.64
C GLU A 9 18.44 -10.63 12.51
N ALA A 10 17.90 -10.39 13.71
CA ALA A 10 17.43 -11.46 14.60
C ALA A 10 16.18 -12.19 14.07
N ALA A 11 15.35 -11.51 13.28
CA ALA A 11 14.17 -12.11 12.64
C ALA A 11 14.47 -12.70 11.24
N CYS A 12 15.57 -12.29 10.62
CA CYS A 12 15.92 -12.67 9.26
C CYS A 12 16.40 -14.12 9.18
N MET A 13 15.87 -14.88 8.23
CA MET A 13 16.30 -16.27 7.97
C MET A 13 17.25 -16.42 6.78
N GLY A 14 17.67 -15.32 6.16
CA GLY A 14 18.64 -15.34 5.05
C GLY A 14 18.16 -15.96 3.75
N CYS A 15 16.85 -15.95 3.47
CA CYS A 15 16.26 -16.60 2.29
C CYS A 15 16.59 -15.96 0.93
N GLY A 16 17.13 -14.74 0.89
CA GLY A 16 17.55 -14.09 -0.37
C GLY A 16 16.45 -13.37 -1.16
N LEU A 17 15.16 -13.65 -0.91
CA LEU A 17 14.04 -13.12 -1.70
C LEU A 17 14.04 -11.59 -1.87
N CYS A 18 14.45 -10.85 -0.83
CA CYS A 18 14.56 -9.38 -0.91
C CYS A 18 15.65 -8.89 -1.89
N SER A 19 16.72 -9.68 -2.06
CA SER A 19 17.78 -9.43 -3.04
C SER A 19 17.26 -9.69 -4.44
N ASP A 20 16.60 -10.84 -4.67
CA ASP A 20 16.13 -11.28 -5.98
C ASP A 20 15.04 -10.37 -6.55
N LEU A 21 14.16 -9.86 -5.69
CA LEU A 21 13.05 -8.99 -6.10
C LEU A 21 13.43 -7.52 -6.21
N CYS A 22 14.66 -7.11 -5.88
CA CYS A 22 15.00 -5.68 -5.88
C CYS A 22 15.26 -5.17 -7.31
N PRO A 23 14.39 -4.36 -7.93
CA PRO A 23 14.62 -3.88 -9.30
C PRO A 23 15.88 -3.02 -9.42
N PHE A 24 16.25 -2.34 -8.32
CA PHE A 24 17.42 -1.46 -8.29
C PHE A 24 18.73 -2.17 -7.92
N ASN A 25 18.71 -3.50 -7.72
CA ASN A 25 19.87 -4.26 -7.24
C ASN A 25 20.55 -3.61 -6.01
N ALA A 26 19.72 -3.06 -5.12
CA ALA A 26 20.16 -2.31 -3.94
C ALA A 26 20.48 -3.23 -2.75
N ILE A 27 20.12 -4.50 -2.83
CA ILE A 27 20.29 -5.49 -1.77
C ILE A 27 21.25 -6.57 -2.25
N ARG A 28 22.23 -6.93 -1.41
CA ARG A 28 23.13 -8.06 -1.62
C ARG A 28 23.14 -8.94 -0.37
N MET A 29 23.23 -10.25 -0.55
CA MET A 29 23.31 -11.18 0.57
C MET A 29 24.76 -11.37 1.00
N GLU A 30 25.06 -11.11 2.29
CA GLU A 30 26.37 -11.37 2.90
C GLU A 30 26.17 -12.12 4.22
N ALA A 31 26.88 -13.22 4.42
CA ALA A 31 26.81 -14.01 5.66
C ALA A 31 25.36 -14.33 6.12
N ARG A 32 24.47 -14.64 5.16
CA ARG A 32 23.02 -14.90 5.36
C ARG A 32 22.17 -13.71 5.82
N ALA A 33 22.68 -12.48 5.76
CA ALA A 33 21.90 -11.27 5.99
C ALA A 33 21.93 -10.32 4.77
N PRO A 34 20.84 -9.59 4.49
CA PRO A 34 20.84 -8.60 3.42
C PRO A 34 21.63 -7.34 3.84
N ARG A 35 22.58 -6.93 2.99
CA ARG A 35 23.21 -5.61 3.01
C ARG A 35 22.54 -4.71 2.01
N ILE A 36 22.16 -3.51 2.46
CA ILE A 36 21.34 -2.57 1.69
C ILE A 36 22.20 -1.36 1.35
N SER A 37 22.38 -1.08 0.07
CA SER A 37 23.03 0.13 -0.42
C SER A 37 22.05 1.30 -0.31
N ALA A 38 22.34 2.26 0.57
CA ALA A 38 21.51 3.46 0.77
C ALA A 38 21.43 4.34 -0.49
N GLU A 39 22.46 4.32 -1.34
CA GLU A 39 22.51 5.10 -2.58
C GLU A 39 21.59 4.53 -3.67
N LYS A 40 21.54 3.19 -3.78
CA LYS A 40 20.71 2.50 -4.78
C LYS A 40 19.27 2.33 -4.33
N CYS A 41 19.03 2.20 -3.02
CA CYS A 41 17.72 1.93 -2.47
C CYS A 41 16.76 3.10 -2.75
N LYS A 42 15.71 2.84 -3.53
CA LYS A 42 14.67 3.83 -3.80
C LYS A 42 13.47 3.75 -2.84
N SER A 43 13.56 2.93 -1.78
CA SER A 43 12.54 2.82 -0.72
C SER A 43 11.12 2.48 -1.21
N CYS A 44 10.98 1.68 -2.26
CA CYS A 44 9.66 1.26 -2.78
C CYS A 44 8.92 0.28 -1.84
N GLY A 45 9.64 -0.44 -0.98
CA GLY A 45 9.05 -1.35 0.01
C GLY A 45 8.66 -2.74 -0.50
N LEU A 46 9.04 -3.13 -1.72
CA LEU A 46 8.79 -4.48 -2.24
C LEU A 46 9.43 -5.57 -1.37
N CYS A 47 10.63 -5.32 -0.83
CA CYS A 47 11.29 -6.24 0.10
C CYS A 47 10.53 -6.41 1.43
N VAL A 48 9.80 -5.39 1.88
CA VAL A 48 9.04 -5.42 3.14
C VAL A 48 7.86 -6.36 3.04
N SER A 49 7.13 -6.23 1.95
CA SER A 49 5.88 -6.93 1.70
C SER A 49 6.07 -8.32 1.09
N SER A 50 7.30 -8.65 0.66
CA SER A 50 7.67 -9.99 0.19
C SER A 50 8.40 -10.81 1.26
N CYS A 51 8.86 -10.19 2.36
CA CYS A 51 9.61 -10.90 3.39
C CYS A 51 8.71 -11.84 4.19
N PRO A 52 8.90 -13.17 4.13
CA PRO A 52 8.04 -14.14 4.83
C PRO A 52 8.21 -14.10 6.35
N ARG A 53 9.29 -13.50 6.85
CA ARG A 53 9.58 -13.34 8.29
C ARG A 53 9.27 -11.95 8.82
N SER A 54 8.72 -11.06 7.98
CA SER A 54 8.49 -9.65 8.34
C SER A 54 9.74 -8.92 8.88
N ALA A 55 10.93 -9.39 8.51
CA ALA A 55 12.21 -8.88 9.01
C ALA A 55 12.66 -7.58 8.32
N MET A 56 12.03 -7.23 7.20
CA MET A 56 12.31 -6.01 6.44
C MET A 56 11.30 -4.91 6.81
N ASP A 57 11.74 -3.66 6.88
CA ASP A 57 10.88 -2.47 6.98
C ASP A 57 11.47 -1.26 6.24
N LEU A 58 10.74 -0.14 6.17
CA LEU A 58 11.24 1.13 5.65
C LEU A 58 11.35 2.18 6.76
N SER A 59 12.43 2.96 6.77
CA SER A 59 12.56 4.10 7.69
C SER A 59 11.54 5.21 7.39
N SER A 60 11.13 5.36 6.12
CA SER A 60 10.19 6.38 5.66
C SER A 60 8.71 5.99 5.80
N CYS A 61 8.40 4.70 5.86
CA CYS A 61 7.05 4.17 5.89
C CYS A 61 7.07 2.80 6.59
N SER A 62 7.26 2.85 7.90
CA SER A 62 7.36 1.66 8.74
C SER A 62 6.02 0.96 8.92
N ARG A 63 6.03 -0.32 9.33
CA ARG A 63 4.78 -1.05 9.67
C ARG A 63 3.98 -0.30 10.74
N SER A 64 4.66 0.23 11.76
CA SER A 64 4.02 1.00 12.84
C SER A 64 3.39 2.31 12.34
N THR A 65 3.93 2.91 11.28
CA THR A 65 3.34 4.10 10.65
C THR A 65 2.00 3.77 10.00
N LEU A 66 1.92 2.65 9.28
CA LEU A 66 0.67 2.19 8.66
C LEU A 66 -0.34 1.69 9.70
N ALA A 67 0.09 1.00 10.75
CA ALA A 67 -0.78 0.60 11.85
C ALA A 67 -1.44 1.82 12.53
N LYS A 68 -0.68 2.90 12.76
CA LYS A 68 -1.24 4.17 13.28
C LYS A 68 -2.26 4.79 12.32
N ALA A 69 -2.05 4.66 11.00
CA ALA A 69 -3.01 5.14 10.01
C ALA A 69 -4.31 4.33 10.02
N VAL A 70 -4.20 3.00 10.10
CA VAL A 70 -5.36 2.10 10.28
C VAL A 70 -6.14 2.48 11.52
N TRP A 71 -5.46 2.64 12.66
CA TRP A 71 -6.08 3.04 13.91
C TRP A 71 -6.79 4.40 13.79
N ARG A 72 -6.16 5.42 13.19
CA ARG A 72 -6.84 6.72 13.00
C ARG A 72 -8.07 6.63 12.09
N ALA A 73 -8.03 5.77 11.06
CA ALA A 73 -9.17 5.58 10.17
C ALA A 73 -10.32 4.83 10.86
N SER A 74 -10.01 3.88 11.75
CA SER A 74 -11.03 3.11 12.47
C SER A 74 -11.86 3.96 13.46
N LEU A 75 -11.32 5.09 13.91
CA LEU A 75 -11.99 6.04 14.80
C LEU A 75 -13.05 6.92 14.13
N SER A 76 -13.18 6.91 12.79
CA SER A 76 -14.21 7.70 12.12
C SER A 76 -15.61 7.25 12.56
N THR A 77 -16.43 8.20 13.02
CA THR A 77 -17.85 7.96 13.37
C THR A 77 -18.74 7.90 12.13
N ARG A 78 -18.28 8.45 11.00
CA ARG A 78 -18.98 8.39 9.72
C ARG A 78 -18.63 7.10 8.99
N ARG A 79 -19.67 6.38 8.55
CA ARG A 79 -19.55 5.18 7.72
C ARG A 79 -19.83 5.50 6.25
N PRO A 80 -19.24 4.74 5.31
CA PRO A 80 -18.23 3.69 5.53
C PRO A 80 -16.88 4.27 6.00
N ARG A 81 -16.22 3.63 6.96
CA ARG A 81 -14.86 3.97 7.40
C ARG A 81 -13.89 3.53 6.29
N CYS A 82 -13.40 4.49 5.52
CA CYS A 82 -12.61 4.23 4.33
C CYS A 82 -11.14 4.63 4.54
N LEU A 83 -10.22 3.70 4.29
CA LEU A 83 -8.78 3.95 4.25
C LEU A 83 -8.27 3.77 2.81
N VAL A 84 -7.63 4.80 2.29
CA VAL A 84 -6.93 4.77 1.01
C VAL A 84 -5.42 4.73 1.26
N LEU A 85 -4.78 3.61 0.96
CA LEU A 85 -3.33 3.44 0.93
C LEU A 85 -2.83 3.89 -0.45
N ALA A 86 -2.27 5.10 -0.52
CA ALA A 86 -1.98 5.77 -1.79
C ALA A 86 -0.49 5.86 -2.09
N CYS A 87 -0.10 5.33 -3.25
CA CYS A 87 1.24 5.53 -3.83
C CYS A 87 1.53 7.03 -4.04
N ASP A 88 2.71 7.48 -3.65
CA ASP A 88 3.10 8.90 -3.74
C ASP A 88 3.12 9.47 -5.17
N TYR A 89 3.19 8.61 -6.19
CA TYR A 89 3.42 9.02 -7.59
C TYR A 89 2.26 8.73 -8.54
N CYS A 90 1.14 8.18 -8.05
CA CYS A 90 0.05 7.70 -8.91
C CYS A 90 -1.03 8.74 -9.26
N GLY A 91 -0.92 9.98 -8.78
CA GLY A 91 -2.01 10.98 -8.84
C GLY A 91 -2.80 11.10 -7.55
N ARG A 92 -2.16 10.80 -6.40
CA ARG A 92 -2.76 10.85 -5.06
C ARG A 92 -3.35 12.21 -4.73
N GLU A 93 -2.67 13.29 -5.09
CA GLU A 93 -3.03 14.64 -4.64
C GLU A 93 -4.30 15.12 -5.34
N GLU A 94 -4.41 14.83 -6.63
CA GLU A 94 -5.57 15.06 -7.45
C GLU A 94 -6.75 14.24 -6.95
N VAL A 95 -6.58 12.92 -6.74
CA VAL A 95 -7.65 12.05 -6.22
C VAL A 95 -8.11 12.51 -4.83
N ALA A 96 -7.19 12.85 -3.94
CA ALA A 96 -7.54 13.33 -2.60
C ALA A 96 -8.21 14.71 -2.63
N GLY A 97 -7.83 15.58 -3.56
CA GLY A 97 -8.45 16.89 -3.80
C GLY A 97 -9.92 16.76 -4.18
N GLU A 98 -10.21 15.91 -5.17
CA GLU A 98 -11.58 15.64 -5.63
C GLU A 98 -12.46 15.00 -4.53
N VAL A 99 -11.94 14.00 -3.81
CA VAL A 99 -12.66 13.38 -2.68
C VAL A 99 -12.95 14.39 -1.57
N LYS A 100 -12.01 15.31 -1.31
CA LYS A 100 -12.20 16.40 -0.35
C LYS A 100 -13.24 17.41 -0.84
N ALA A 101 -13.23 17.76 -2.13
CA ALA A 101 -14.22 18.64 -2.75
C ALA A 101 -15.64 18.05 -2.69
N ALA A 102 -15.77 16.72 -2.77
CA ALA A 102 -17.02 16.00 -2.57
C ALA A 102 -17.49 15.94 -1.09
N GLY A 103 -16.75 16.50 -0.14
CA GLY A 103 -17.16 16.58 1.27
C GLY A 103 -17.04 15.27 2.06
N LEU A 104 -16.36 14.25 1.53
CA LEU A 104 -16.24 12.93 2.16
C LEU A 104 -15.22 12.92 3.31
N GLY A 105 -15.66 13.34 4.49
CA GLY A 105 -14.85 13.35 5.72
C GLY A 105 -14.54 11.96 6.32
N ASN A 106 -15.19 10.90 5.83
CA ASN A 106 -15.02 9.50 6.22
C ASN A 106 -13.89 8.78 5.46
N VAL A 107 -13.32 9.41 4.42
CA VAL A 107 -12.20 8.88 3.66
C VAL A 107 -10.89 9.40 4.25
N ARG A 108 -9.98 8.47 4.56
CA ARG A 108 -8.64 8.78 5.07
C ARG A 108 -7.59 8.31 4.09
N PHE A 109 -6.80 9.24 3.58
CA PHE A 109 -5.63 8.93 2.77
C PHE A 109 -4.40 8.73 3.65
N THR A 110 -3.67 7.65 3.40
CA THR A 110 -2.34 7.40 3.98
C THR A 110 -1.37 7.12 2.87
N ARG A 111 -0.25 7.84 2.88
CA ARG A 111 0.79 7.68 1.85
C ARG A 111 1.61 6.42 2.06
N VAL A 112 1.97 5.80 0.94
CA VAL A 112 3.03 4.81 0.83
C VAL A 112 3.98 5.23 -0.31
N PRO A 113 5.30 5.01 -0.19
CA PRO A 113 6.24 5.37 -1.26
C PRO A 113 5.90 4.72 -2.59
N CYS A 114 5.41 3.49 -2.53
CA CYS A 114 4.91 2.72 -3.66
C CYS A 114 3.85 1.73 -3.15
N ALA A 115 2.90 1.34 -4.00
CA ALA A 115 1.95 0.27 -3.68
C ALA A 115 2.65 -1.07 -3.37
N ALA A 116 3.88 -1.28 -3.86
CA ALA A 116 4.72 -2.41 -3.50
C ALA A 116 4.99 -2.51 -1.99
N ARG A 117 4.92 -1.40 -1.23
CA ARG A 117 5.03 -1.42 0.23
C ARG A 117 3.82 -2.06 0.91
N VAL A 118 2.65 -2.09 0.28
CA VAL A 118 1.43 -2.61 0.88
C VAL A 118 1.50 -4.13 0.97
N ASP A 119 1.61 -4.63 2.20
CA ASP A 119 1.61 -6.04 2.57
C ASP A 119 0.15 -6.52 2.76
N PRO A 120 -0.26 -7.70 2.23
CA PRO A 120 -1.57 -8.28 2.48
C PRO A 120 -1.96 -8.32 3.96
N ALA A 121 -1.01 -8.59 4.86
CA ALA A 121 -1.27 -8.57 6.30
C ALA A 121 -1.77 -7.20 6.78
N GLN A 122 -1.29 -6.09 6.19
CA GLN A 122 -1.72 -4.74 6.51
C GLN A 122 -3.16 -4.47 6.05
N VAL A 123 -3.56 -5.02 4.90
CA VAL A 123 -4.94 -4.91 4.40
C VAL A 123 -5.89 -5.71 5.29
N LEU A 124 -5.49 -6.92 5.69
CA LEU A 124 -6.26 -7.75 6.63
C LEU A 124 -6.39 -7.06 7.99
N GLU A 125 -5.29 -6.53 8.54
CA GLU A 125 -5.30 -5.74 9.79
C GLU A 125 -6.27 -4.55 9.68
N ALA A 126 -6.26 -3.84 8.56
CA ALA A 126 -7.15 -2.73 8.30
C ALA A 126 -8.63 -3.16 8.33
N LEU A 127 -8.99 -4.21 7.60
CA LEU A 127 -10.36 -4.73 7.55
C LEU A 127 -10.83 -5.25 8.92
N PHE A 128 -9.98 -5.97 9.65
CA PHE A 128 -10.30 -6.51 10.97
C PHE A 128 -10.28 -5.45 12.09
N SER A 129 -9.64 -4.31 11.86
CA SER A 129 -9.75 -3.12 12.72
C SER A 129 -11.09 -2.38 12.55
N GLY A 130 -12.00 -2.91 11.74
CA GLY A 130 -13.36 -2.40 11.56
C GLY A 130 -13.54 -1.43 10.40
N LEU A 131 -12.53 -1.21 9.56
CA LEU A 131 -12.67 -0.36 8.38
C LEU A 131 -13.64 -1.01 7.40
N ASP A 132 -14.67 -0.29 6.97
CA ASP A 132 -15.67 -0.82 6.04
C ASP A 132 -15.06 -1.02 4.65
N LEU A 133 -14.11 -0.16 4.28
CA LEU A 133 -13.52 -0.10 2.94
C LEU A 133 -12.02 0.18 3.02
N VAL A 134 -11.23 -0.62 2.31
CA VAL A 134 -9.79 -0.42 2.12
C VAL A 134 -9.51 -0.32 0.63
N ILE A 135 -8.90 0.77 0.20
CA ILE A 135 -8.53 1.01 -1.19
C ILE A 135 -7.01 1.10 -1.28
N VAL A 136 -6.41 0.36 -2.21
CA VAL A 136 -5.01 0.61 -2.62
C VAL A 136 -5.03 1.40 -3.91
N LEU A 137 -4.50 2.62 -3.86
CA LEU A 137 -4.34 3.49 -5.01
C LEU A 137 -2.90 3.35 -5.52
N MET A 138 -2.74 2.85 -6.75
CA MET A 138 -1.44 2.52 -7.33
C MET A 138 -1.28 3.02 -8.76
N CYS A 139 -0.04 3.08 -9.25
CA CYS A 139 0.23 3.45 -10.64
C CYS A 139 -0.36 2.40 -11.60
N GLU A 140 -0.75 2.82 -12.81
CA GLU A 140 -0.95 1.87 -13.91
C GLU A 140 0.38 1.18 -14.28
N PRO A 141 0.36 -0.12 -14.63
CA PRO A 141 1.52 -0.79 -15.21
C PRO A 141 2.08 -0.01 -16.41
N GLY A 142 3.41 0.14 -16.47
CA GLY A 142 4.09 0.94 -17.49
C GLY A 142 4.21 2.44 -17.17
N ALA A 143 3.49 2.95 -16.16
CA ALA A 143 3.59 4.36 -15.72
C ALA A 143 4.34 4.53 -14.39
N CYS A 144 4.87 3.45 -13.80
CA CYS A 144 5.50 3.50 -12.48
C CYS A 144 6.97 3.95 -12.55
N ALA A 145 7.35 4.89 -11.68
CA ALA A 145 8.74 5.32 -11.49
C ALA A 145 9.64 4.22 -10.87
N TYR A 146 9.05 3.12 -10.40
CA TYR A 146 9.75 2.01 -9.74
C TYR A 146 9.79 0.72 -10.57
N GLU A 147 9.69 0.83 -11.90
CA GLU A 147 9.79 -0.31 -12.82
C GLU A 147 8.77 -1.41 -12.47
N ASP A 148 9.24 -2.65 -12.34
CA ASP A 148 8.42 -3.85 -12.12
C ASP A 148 7.86 -3.97 -10.71
N ALA A 149 8.20 -3.07 -9.78
CA ALA A 149 7.67 -3.11 -8.42
C ALA A 149 6.14 -3.01 -8.39
N VAL A 150 5.54 -2.29 -9.34
CA VAL A 150 4.09 -2.19 -9.50
C VAL A 150 3.47 -3.52 -9.94
N LEU A 151 4.16 -4.31 -10.76
CA LEU A 151 3.68 -5.59 -11.27
C LEU A 151 3.60 -6.62 -10.12
N HIS A 152 4.64 -6.68 -9.29
CA HIS A 152 4.64 -7.53 -8.09
C HIS A 152 3.54 -7.14 -7.10
N ALA A 153 3.33 -5.84 -6.90
CA ALA A 153 2.25 -5.33 -6.05
C ALA A 153 0.89 -5.74 -6.61
N ASP A 154 0.66 -5.54 -7.91
CA ASP A 154 -0.60 -5.82 -8.58
C ASP A 154 -0.96 -7.31 -8.51
N ALA A 155 -0.03 -8.20 -8.85
CA ALA A 155 -0.23 -9.64 -8.76
C ALA A 155 -0.59 -10.09 -7.34
N ARG A 156 0.16 -9.62 -6.33
CA ARG A 156 -0.08 -9.96 -4.93
C ARG A 156 -1.43 -9.46 -4.42
N LEU A 157 -1.77 -8.21 -4.71
CA LEU A 157 -3.01 -7.62 -4.23
C LEU A 157 -4.24 -8.22 -4.94
N ARG A 158 -4.11 -8.60 -6.22
CA ARG A 158 -5.17 -9.34 -6.93
C ARG A 158 -5.42 -10.71 -6.33
N LEU A 159 -4.36 -11.46 -5.97
CA LEU A 159 -4.51 -12.72 -5.24
C LEU A 159 -5.23 -12.51 -3.91
N LEU A 160 -4.86 -11.47 -3.15
CA LEU A 160 -5.58 -11.12 -1.92
C LEU A 160 -7.05 -10.79 -2.19
N ALA A 161 -7.36 -10.01 -3.23
CA ALA A 161 -8.73 -9.66 -3.59
C ALA A 161 -9.56 -10.92 -3.92
N THR A 162 -9.00 -11.89 -4.65
CA THR A 162 -9.63 -13.18 -4.89
C THR A 162 -9.90 -13.93 -3.59
N CYS A 163 -8.91 -14.04 -2.71
CA CYS A 163 -9.10 -14.68 -1.40
C CYS A 163 -10.16 -13.97 -0.54
N LEU A 164 -10.20 -12.64 -0.56
CA LEU A 164 -11.21 -11.87 0.16
C LEU A 164 -12.61 -12.08 -0.43
N GLY A 165 -12.72 -12.24 -1.75
CA GLY A 165 -13.97 -12.62 -2.41
C GLY A 165 -14.55 -13.93 -1.88
N GLU A 166 -13.72 -14.98 -1.81
CA GLU A 166 -14.11 -16.29 -1.26
C GLU A 166 -14.51 -16.23 0.23
N LEU A 167 -13.96 -15.26 0.97
CA LEU A 167 -14.28 -15.03 2.38
C LEU A 167 -15.50 -14.11 2.59
N GLY A 168 -16.19 -13.68 1.53
CA GLY A 168 -17.32 -12.74 1.62
C GLY A 168 -16.91 -11.30 1.97
N LEU A 169 -15.65 -10.94 1.74
CA LEU A 169 -15.06 -9.62 2.01
C LEU A 169 -14.66 -8.87 0.73
N GLY A 170 -14.97 -9.40 -0.45
CA GLY A 170 -14.57 -8.83 -1.75
C GLY A 170 -14.94 -7.36 -1.93
N ASP A 171 -16.15 -6.98 -1.54
CA ASP A 171 -16.67 -5.62 -1.68
C ASP A 171 -15.95 -4.59 -0.77
N ARG A 172 -15.13 -5.06 0.18
CA ARG A 172 -14.44 -4.22 1.16
C ARG A 172 -13.00 -3.90 0.77
N PHE A 173 -12.46 -4.51 -0.27
CA PHE A 173 -11.09 -4.27 -0.72
C PHE A 173 -11.01 -3.98 -2.22
N HIS A 174 -10.54 -2.79 -2.58
CA HIS A 174 -10.46 -2.35 -3.96
C HIS A 174 -9.06 -1.93 -4.34
N ILE A 175 -8.65 -2.27 -5.57
CA ILE A 175 -7.39 -1.86 -6.16
C ILE A 175 -7.71 -0.88 -7.28
N LEU A 176 -7.36 0.39 -7.08
CA LEU A 176 -7.57 1.43 -8.08
C LEU A 176 -6.24 1.81 -8.70
N ARG A 177 -6.16 1.70 -10.02
CA ARG A 177 -5.00 2.09 -10.79
C ARG A 177 -5.20 3.49 -11.33
N CYS A 178 -4.19 4.32 -11.18
CA CYS A 178 -4.27 5.74 -11.47
C CYS A 178 -3.01 6.22 -12.18
N ASN A 179 -3.22 7.21 -13.03
CA ASN A 179 -2.22 8.11 -13.56
C ASN A 179 -2.79 9.53 -13.49
N PRO A 180 -1.97 10.60 -13.57
CA PRO A 180 -2.46 11.97 -13.44
C PRO A 180 -3.60 12.35 -14.40
N ARG A 181 -3.69 11.74 -15.59
CA ARG A 181 -4.74 12.02 -16.58
C ARG A 181 -6.09 11.39 -16.22
N ARG A 182 -6.10 10.36 -15.38
CA ARG A 182 -7.30 9.62 -14.96
C ARG A 182 -7.70 9.90 -13.50
N ALA A 183 -7.01 10.82 -12.83
CA ALA A 183 -7.25 11.08 -11.41
C ALA A 183 -8.70 11.44 -11.08
N VAL A 184 -9.37 12.22 -11.93
CA VAL A 184 -10.79 12.60 -11.75
C VAL A 184 -11.71 11.38 -11.85
N GLU A 185 -11.50 10.51 -12.83
CA GLU A 185 -12.26 9.27 -13.00
C GLU A 185 -12.07 8.35 -11.78
N VAL A 186 -10.83 8.17 -11.35
CA VAL A 186 -10.51 7.33 -10.18
C VAL A 186 -11.09 7.92 -8.89
N ALA A 187 -11.06 9.25 -8.74
CA ALA A 187 -11.67 9.92 -7.60
C ALA A 187 -13.18 9.70 -7.55
N ARG A 188 -13.86 9.75 -8.69
CA ARG A 188 -15.28 9.43 -8.78
C ARG A 188 -15.56 8.01 -8.27
N THR A 189 -14.75 7.02 -8.64
CA THR A 189 -14.88 5.67 -8.11
C THR A 189 -14.68 5.62 -6.59
N VAL A 190 -13.70 6.35 -6.04
CA VAL A 190 -13.52 6.45 -4.58
C VAL A 190 -14.75 7.07 -3.92
N ILE A 191 -15.32 8.12 -4.52
CA ILE A 191 -16.51 8.81 -4.03
C ILE A 191 -17.72 7.87 -4.04
N GLU A 192 -17.95 7.12 -5.12
CA GLU A 192 -19.04 6.17 -5.24
C GLU A 192 -18.92 5.05 -4.20
N LEU A 193 -17.73 4.47 -4.03
CA LEU A 193 -17.49 3.42 -3.03
C LEU A 193 -17.62 3.94 -1.58
N ALA A 194 -17.13 5.15 -1.31
CA ALA A 194 -17.07 5.71 0.03
C ALA A 194 -18.28 6.57 0.42
N GLY A 195 -19.15 6.94 -0.53
CA GLY A 195 -20.41 7.64 -0.28
C GLY A 195 -21.45 6.74 0.39
N GLY A 196 -21.31 5.41 0.24
CA GLY A 196 -22.30 4.43 0.69
C GLY A 196 -23.61 4.54 -0.11
N PRO A 197 -24.59 3.66 0.14
CA PRO A 197 -25.94 3.87 -0.39
C PRO A 197 -26.48 5.18 0.20
N GLU A 198 -27.04 6.05 -0.65
CA GLU A 198 -27.80 7.23 -0.22
C GLU A 198 -28.89 6.78 0.75
N ARG A 199 -28.62 6.82 2.04
CA ARG A 199 -29.65 6.65 3.07
C ARG A 199 -30.33 8.00 3.21
N HIS A 200 -31.34 8.19 2.35
CA HIS A 200 -32.47 9.06 2.64
C HIS A 200 -33.10 8.66 3.99
#